data_AF-A0A8T5KN40-F1
#
_entry.id   AF-A0A8T5KN40-F1
#
_cell.length_a   1.000
_cell.length_b   1.000
_cell.length_c   1.000
_cell.angle_alpha   90.00
_cell.angle_beta   90.00
_cell.angle_gamma   90.00
#
_symmetry.space_group_name_H-M   'P 1'
#
loop_
_entity.id
_entity.type
_entity.pdbx_description
1 polymer ?
#
loop_
_entity_poly.entity_id
_entity_poly.type
_entity_poly.pdbx_seq_one_letter_code
_entity_poly.pdbx_strand_id
1 'polypeptide(L)'
;MKNYLAILLCMIFLLGSLSGCIGNDESMESTTDESDDSSSTDSGSDIDSGSNNTNGTTDTTNSTDSPSLEDDSPYDIICPDGTNETIQWGNVTCATPVAYKAADVSNETLNLTLEWYNIASAEWGNFGPVEIYVIGNDVDAARDLEDVFCERHKALDENWNEEWDCANENYEIFTRYTEDGGAAISTFKRTYIEYDFMMMIMSAKYPGPEEDDYKPVILHEYFHIYQHSHINDECTGDSRDSCARDA
;
A
#
# COMPACT_ATOMS: atom_id res chain seq x y z
N MET A 1 38.55 13.28 5.83
CA MET A 1 37.56 13.50 6.91
C MET A 1 36.12 13.25 6.45
N LYS A 2 35.70 13.66 5.24
CA LYS A 2 34.35 13.38 4.70
C LYS A 2 34.02 11.87 4.58
N ASN A 3 34.97 11.05 4.13
CA ASN A 3 34.71 9.62 3.90
C ASN A 3 34.57 8.81 5.19
N TYR A 4 35.13 9.28 6.31
CA TYR A 4 34.97 8.62 7.61
C TYR A 4 33.63 8.95 8.25
N LEU A 5 33.03 10.12 7.94
CA LEU A 5 31.71 10.50 8.43
C LEU A 5 30.61 9.68 7.77
N ALA A 6 30.72 9.42 6.47
CA ALA A 6 29.79 8.55 5.73
C ALA A 6 29.84 7.08 6.26
N ILE A 7 31.03 6.56 6.53
CA ILE A 7 31.21 5.21 7.09
C ILE A 7 30.71 5.15 8.55
N LEU A 8 30.85 6.23 9.33
CA LEU A 8 30.35 6.30 10.70
C LEU A 8 28.81 6.36 10.75
N LEU A 9 28.16 7.05 9.80
CA LEU A 9 26.70 7.07 9.67
C LEU A 9 26.13 5.70 9.30
N CYS A 10 26.75 4.96 8.37
CA CYS A 10 26.33 3.58 8.05
C CYS A 10 26.48 2.61 9.25
N MET A 11 27.49 2.79 10.09
CA MET A 11 27.70 1.94 11.28
C MET A 11 26.68 2.20 12.40
N ILE A 12 26.11 3.41 12.48
CA ILE A 12 25.09 3.75 13.49
C ILE A 12 23.74 3.10 13.13
N PHE A 13 23.40 3.00 11.84
CA PHE A 13 22.21 2.26 11.39
C PHE A 13 22.33 0.74 11.59
N LEU A 14 23.53 0.17 11.51
CA LEU A 14 23.75 -1.28 11.71
C LEU A 14 23.74 -1.72 13.18
N LEU A 15 23.93 -0.80 14.13
CA LEU A 15 23.94 -1.09 15.58
C LEU A 15 22.67 -0.62 16.32
N GLY A 16 21.73 0.02 15.61
CA GLY A 16 20.45 0.49 16.14
C GLY A 16 19.34 -0.56 16.18
N SER A 17 19.61 -1.81 15.81
CA SER A 17 18.62 -2.90 15.65
C SER A 17 17.98 -3.44 16.94
N LEU A 18 17.94 -2.66 18.03
CA LEU A 18 17.27 -3.06 19.29
C LEU A 18 16.56 -1.91 20.04
N SER A 19 16.34 -0.73 19.45
CA SER A 19 15.35 0.21 20.01
C SER A 19 14.00 -0.11 19.38
N GLY A 20 13.11 -0.68 20.19
CA GLY A 20 11.94 -1.42 19.75
C GLY A 20 10.95 -0.60 18.94
N CYS A 21 10.80 -0.99 17.67
CA CYS A 21 9.47 -1.11 17.08
C CYS A 21 8.77 -2.25 17.85
N ILE A 22 8.03 -1.94 18.92
CA ILE A 22 7.05 -2.90 19.46
C ILE A 22 5.81 -2.76 18.58
N GLY A 23 5.93 -3.27 17.37
CA GLY A 23 4.85 -3.86 16.60
C GLY A 23 5.17 -5.33 16.54
N ASN A 24 4.27 -6.17 17.03
CA ASN A 24 4.44 -7.61 17.02
C ASN A 24 4.56 -8.07 15.55
N ASP A 25 5.79 -8.23 15.08
CA ASP A 25 6.12 -8.92 13.82
C ASP A 25 5.93 -10.41 14.08
N GLU A 26 4.68 -10.81 14.26
CA GLU A 26 4.25 -12.14 13.91
C GLU A 26 3.65 -12.02 12.51
N SER A 27 4.35 -12.63 11.57
CA SER A 27 3.73 -13.26 10.40
C SER A 27 2.28 -13.58 10.71
N MET A 28 1.36 -12.99 9.96
CA MET A 28 -0.06 -13.35 9.96
C MET A 28 -0.17 -14.76 9.35
N GLU A 29 0.27 -15.73 10.14
CA GLU A 29 0.16 -17.16 9.90
C GLU A 29 -1.29 -17.49 10.18
N SER A 30 -2.06 -17.73 9.11
CA SER A 30 -3.42 -18.22 9.21
C SER A 30 -3.39 -19.59 9.89
N THR A 31 -3.61 -19.63 11.19
CA THR A 31 -3.92 -20.89 11.88
C THR A 31 -5.31 -21.33 11.43
N THR A 32 -5.35 -22.19 10.42
CA THR A 32 -6.48 -23.05 10.13
C THR A 32 -6.64 -24.01 11.30
N ASP A 33 -7.59 -23.73 12.19
CA ASP A 33 -8.05 -24.73 13.15
C ASP A 33 -8.97 -25.71 12.41
N GLU A 34 -8.50 -26.96 12.38
CA GLU A 34 -9.27 -28.13 12.03
C GLU A 34 -10.45 -28.27 13.01
N SER A 35 -11.67 -28.24 12.47
CA SER A 35 -12.80 -28.91 13.10
C SER A 35 -13.50 -29.76 12.06
N ASP A 36 -13.10 -31.03 12.03
CA ASP A 36 -13.94 -32.14 11.60
C ASP A 36 -15.29 -32.08 12.33
N ASP A 37 -16.38 -31.93 11.58
CA ASP A 37 -17.59 -32.68 11.94
C ASP A 37 -18.32 -33.18 10.70
N SER A 38 -18.34 -34.50 10.60
CA SER A 38 -19.06 -35.27 9.60
C SER A 38 -20.52 -35.35 10.05
N SER A 39 -21.45 -34.86 9.23
CA SER A 39 -22.77 -35.50 9.18
C SER A 39 -23.36 -35.47 7.78
N SER A 40 -23.45 -36.67 7.22
CA SER A 40 -24.17 -36.98 5.99
C SER A 40 -25.66 -36.71 6.16
N THR A 41 -26.33 -36.20 5.12
CA THR A 41 -27.62 -36.74 4.70
C THR A 41 -27.88 -36.42 3.23
N ASP A 42 -27.85 -37.48 2.44
CA ASP A 42 -28.36 -37.63 1.09
C ASP A 42 -29.90 -37.64 1.11
N SER A 43 -30.52 -36.94 0.16
CA SER A 43 -31.85 -37.25 -0.40
C SER A 43 -32.09 -36.39 -1.63
N GLY A 44 -31.97 -36.99 -2.81
CA GLY A 44 -32.19 -36.35 -4.10
C GLY A 44 -33.65 -36.11 -4.47
N SER A 45 -33.85 -35.46 -5.62
CA SER A 45 -34.66 -35.95 -6.74
C SER A 45 -34.70 -34.93 -7.88
N ASP A 46 -34.40 -35.48 -9.06
CA ASP A 46 -34.67 -35.08 -10.44
C ASP A 46 -35.72 -33.97 -10.68
N ILE A 47 -35.43 -33.10 -11.66
CA ILE A 47 -36.28 -32.89 -12.85
C ILE A 47 -35.39 -32.35 -14.00
N ASP A 48 -35.45 -33.09 -15.11
CA ASP A 48 -34.84 -32.81 -16.41
C ASP A 48 -35.87 -32.13 -17.36
N SER A 49 -35.31 -31.36 -18.28
CA SER A 49 -35.76 -31.05 -19.65
C SER A 49 -36.81 -29.98 -19.92
N GLY A 50 -36.38 -29.02 -20.75
CA GLY A 50 -37.23 -28.04 -21.42
C GLY A 50 -36.49 -27.14 -22.41
N SER A 51 -35.80 -27.73 -23.39
CA SER A 51 -35.21 -27.03 -24.54
C SER A 51 -36.30 -26.34 -25.39
N ASN A 52 -36.08 -25.09 -25.80
CA ASN A 52 -36.71 -24.50 -26.98
C ASN A 52 -35.77 -23.53 -27.70
N ASN A 53 -35.37 -23.94 -28.90
CA ASN A 53 -34.74 -23.14 -29.95
C ASN A 53 -35.65 -22.00 -30.42
N THR A 54 -35.07 -20.86 -30.80
CA THR A 54 -35.41 -20.19 -32.08
C THR A 54 -34.28 -19.27 -32.54
N ASN A 55 -33.83 -19.50 -33.77
CA ASN A 55 -32.90 -18.68 -34.52
C ASN A 55 -33.60 -17.47 -35.16
N GLY A 56 -32.86 -16.37 -35.27
CA GLY A 56 -32.90 -15.48 -36.43
C GLY A 56 -33.35 -14.05 -36.14
N THR A 57 -32.40 -13.11 -36.21
CA THR A 57 -32.46 -11.94 -37.11
C THR A 57 -31.06 -11.28 -37.15
N THR A 58 -30.44 -11.36 -38.31
CA THR A 58 -29.35 -10.48 -38.75
C THR A 58 -29.90 -9.06 -38.92
N ASP A 59 -29.35 -8.09 -38.21
CA ASP A 59 -29.38 -6.69 -38.63
C ASP A 59 -27.97 -6.11 -38.56
N THR A 60 -27.50 -5.67 -39.73
CA THR A 60 -26.21 -5.03 -39.97
C THR A 60 -26.50 -3.56 -40.22
N THR A 61 -26.17 -2.66 -39.29
CA THR A 61 -26.02 -1.22 -39.61
C THR A 61 -25.01 -0.52 -38.70
N ASN A 62 -23.87 -0.20 -39.32
CA ASN A 62 -23.05 1.01 -39.21
C ASN A 62 -22.76 1.68 -37.85
N SER A 63 -21.45 1.65 -37.54
CA SER A 63 -20.57 2.79 -37.22
C SER A 63 -21.15 3.97 -36.44
N THR A 64 -20.70 4.04 -35.20
CA THR A 64 -20.01 5.23 -34.70
C THR A 64 -18.83 4.71 -33.90
N ASP A 65 -17.63 4.71 -34.50
CA ASP A 65 -16.39 4.57 -33.75
C ASP A 65 -16.32 5.80 -32.82
N SER A 66 -16.83 5.59 -31.62
CA SER A 66 -16.50 6.37 -30.45
C SER A 66 -14.97 6.34 -30.32
N PRO A 67 -14.29 7.46 -30.04
CA PRO A 67 -12.88 7.41 -29.69
C PRO A 67 -12.75 6.39 -28.56
N SER A 68 -11.92 5.36 -28.77
CA SER A 68 -11.48 4.50 -27.68
C SER A 68 -10.92 5.44 -26.63
N LEU A 69 -11.54 5.46 -25.45
CA LEU A 69 -10.91 6.01 -24.27
C LEU A 69 -9.61 5.20 -24.15
N GLU A 70 -8.47 5.85 -24.43
CA GLU A 70 -7.21 5.26 -24.03
C GLU A 70 -7.31 5.17 -22.51
N ASP A 71 -7.24 3.94 -22.02
CA ASP A 71 -7.23 3.62 -20.61
C ASP A 71 -5.88 4.12 -20.09
N ASP A 72 -5.84 5.37 -19.62
CA ASP A 72 -4.65 5.97 -19.05
C ASP A 72 -4.20 5.09 -17.89
N SER A 73 -2.99 4.51 -17.97
CA SER A 73 -2.49 3.61 -16.94
C SER A 73 -2.39 4.35 -15.60
N PRO A 74 -2.71 3.72 -14.45
CA PRO A 74 -2.56 4.37 -13.15
C PRO A 74 -1.09 4.71 -12.80
N TYR A 75 -0.14 4.23 -13.61
CA TYR A 75 1.29 4.54 -13.51
C TYR A 75 1.76 5.67 -14.43
N ASP A 76 0.91 6.16 -15.34
CA ASP A 76 1.25 7.26 -16.24
C ASP A 76 1.11 8.60 -15.51
N ILE A 77 2.22 9.33 -15.41
CA ILE A 77 2.29 10.61 -14.71
C ILE A 77 2.93 11.71 -15.55
N ILE A 78 2.70 12.95 -15.13
CA ILE A 78 3.39 14.13 -15.65
C ILE A 78 4.38 14.61 -14.58
N CYS A 79 5.66 14.58 -14.93
CA CYS A 79 6.75 15.05 -14.09
C CYS A 79 6.65 16.57 -13.84
N PRO A 80 7.28 17.09 -12.77
CA PRO A 80 7.31 18.53 -12.49
C PRO A 80 7.91 19.41 -13.61
N ASP A 81 8.75 18.84 -14.48
CA ASP A 81 9.32 19.51 -15.66
C ASP A 81 8.42 19.44 -16.92
N GLY A 82 7.27 18.77 -16.81
CA GLY A 82 6.26 18.62 -17.86
C GLY A 82 6.47 17.41 -18.77
N THR A 83 7.45 16.53 -18.51
CA THR A 83 7.59 15.28 -19.27
C THR A 83 6.61 14.22 -18.79
N ASN A 84 6.19 13.33 -19.69
CA ASN A 84 5.41 12.15 -19.32
C ASN A 84 6.35 11.01 -18.93
N GLU A 85 6.01 10.28 -17.87
CA GLU A 85 6.72 9.09 -17.41
C GLU A 85 5.70 8.01 -17.06
N THR A 86 5.99 6.76 -17.40
CA THR A 86 5.28 5.59 -16.87
C THR A 86 6.13 5.01 -15.76
N ILE A 87 5.61 5.02 -14.53
CA ILE A 87 6.34 4.52 -13.36
C ILE A 87 6.66 3.04 -13.54
N GLN A 88 7.89 2.65 -13.20
CA GLN A 88 8.34 1.25 -13.21
C GLN A 88 8.88 0.89 -11.82
N TRP A 89 8.37 -0.20 -11.24
CA TRP A 89 8.81 -0.66 -9.92
C TRP A 89 10.33 -0.85 -9.88
N GLY A 90 10.95 -0.37 -8.80
CA GLY A 90 12.39 -0.49 -8.60
C GLY A 90 13.27 0.46 -9.42
N ASN A 91 12.67 1.30 -10.29
CA ASN A 91 13.39 2.35 -10.99
C ASN A 91 13.17 3.71 -10.31
N VAL A 92 14.15 4.59 -10.44
CA VAL A 92 14.00 5.98 -10.00
C VAL A 92 12.96 6.66 -10.89
N THR A 93 12.03 7.37 -10.26
CA THR A 93 10.90 8.05 -10.89
C THR A 93 10.86 9.54 -10.56
N CYS A 94 10.24 10.36 -11.39
CA CYS A 94 9.90 11.73 -11.08
C CYS A 94 8.62 11.89 -10.23
N ALA A 95 7.90 10.80 -9.95
CA ALA A 95 6.63 10.81 -9.24
C ALA A 95 6.75 11.45 -7.86
N THR A 96 5.88 12.41 -7.55
CA THR A 96 5.74 12.93 -6.19
C THR A 96 4.85 12.01 -5.37
N PRO A 97 5.11 11.81 -4.07
CA PRO A 97 4.21 11.03 -3.23
C PRO A 97 2.83 11.67 -3.17
N VAL A 98 1.80 10.85 -3.12
CA VAL A 98 0.44 11.32 -2.82
C VAL A 98 0.26 11.29 -1.31
N ALA A 99 -0.15 12.39 -0.70
CA ALA A 99 -0.19 12.49 0.76
C ALA A 99 -1.57 12.85 1.29
N TYR A 100 -1.97 12.13 2.33
CA TYR A 100 -3.21 12.30 3.06
C TYR A 100 -2.91 12.48 4.55
N LYS A 101 -3.81 13.13 5.26
CA LYS A 101 -3.68 13.33 6.71
C LYS A 101 -5.04 13.25 7.38
N ALA A 102 -5.05 12.77 8.62
CA ALA A 102 -6.24 12.85 9.47
C ALA A 102 -6.63 14.32 9.69
N ALA A 103 -7.91 14.56 9.99
CA ALA A 103 -8.47 15.91 10.09
C ALA A 103 -7.82 16.76 11.20
N ASP A 104 -7.36 16.11 12.28
CA ASP A 104 -6.71 16.70 13.44
C ASP A 104 -5.20 16.97 13.26
N VAL A 105 -4.60 16.48 12.18
CA VAL A 105 -3.19 16.75 11.84
C VAL A 105 -3.05 18.13 11.21
N SER A 106 -2.06 18.92 11.64
CA SER A 106 -1.81 20.25 11.07
C SER A 106 -1.14 20.17 9.69
N ASN A 107 -1.26 21.24 8.90
CA ASN A 107 -0.54 21.32 7.63
C ASN A 107 0.97 21.44 7.85
N GLU A 108 1.39 22.02 8.97
CA GLU A 108 2.78 22.11 9.38
C GLU A 108 3.39 20.72 9.57
N THR A 109 2.68 19.81 10.24
CA THR A 109 3.12 18.41 10.40
C THR A 109 3.22 17.70 9.06
N LEU A 110 2.21 17.81 8.20
CA LEU A 110 2.26 17.21 6.86
C LEU A 110 3.44 17.75 6.03
N ASN A 111 3.66 19.07 6.06
CA ASN A 111 4.77 19.69 5.35
C ASN A 111 6.13 19.24 5.88
N LEU A 112 6.26 19.07 7.20
CA LEU A 112 7.47 18.51 7.80
C LEU A 112 7.70 17.07 7.33
N THR A 113 6.66 16.24 7.30
CA THR A 113 6.76 14.87 6.77
C THR A 113 7.24 14.86 5.32
N LEU A 114 6.64 15.69 4.47
CA LEU A 114 7.02 15.81 3.07
C LEU A 114 8.44 16.39 2.89
N GLU A 115 8.86 17.33 3.74
CA GLU A 115 10.22 17.87 3.71
C GLU A 115 11.27 16.75 3.89
N TRP A 116 11.11 15.94 4.93
CA TRP A 116 12.06 14.89 5.26
C TRP A 116 11.97 13.69 4.31
N TYR A 117 10.77 13.37 3.80
CA TYR A 117 10.61 12.45 2.68
C TYR A 117 11.42 12.93 1.46
N ASN A 118 11.30 14.20 1.08
CA ASN A 118 12.01 14.75 -0.08
C ASN A 118 13.53 14.80 0.11
N ILE A 119 14.00 15.01 1.35
CA ILE A 119 15.43 14.90 1.68
C ILE A 119 15.91 13.47 1.46
N ALA A 120 15.16 12.48 1.94
CA ALA A 120 15.50 11.06 1.78
C ALA A 120 15.50 10.64 0.30
N SER A 121 14.47 11.02 -0.46
CA SER A 121 14.35 10.69 -1.88
C SER A 121 15.44 11.34 -2.73
N ALA A 122 15.85 12.56 -2.39
CA ALA A 122 16.97 13.22 -3.06
C ALA A 122 18.32 12.54 -2.78
N GLU A 123 18.51 11.97 -1.59
CA GLU A 123 19.76 11.33 -1.19
C GLU A 123 19.88 9.89 -1.71
N TRP A 124 18.80 9.11 -1.67
CA TRP A 124 18.83 7.68 -1.98
C TRP A 124 18.21 7.31 -3.34
N GLY A 125 17.60 8.28 -4.02
CA GLY A 125 16.81 8.06 -5.24
C GLY A 125 15.32 8.03 -4.93
N ASN A 126 14.52 8.61 -5.83
CA ASN A 126 13.07 8.69 -5.69
C ASN A 126 12.40 7.45 -6.27
N PHE A 127 11.74 6.64 -5.44
CA PHE A 127 11.07 5.40 -5.86
C PHE A 127 9.59 5.45 -5.50
N GLY A 128 8.74 4.80 -6.28
CA GLY A 128 7.29 4.79 -6.07
C GLY A 128 6.53 3.94 -7.10
N PRO A 129 5.19 4.03 -7.10
CA PRO A 129 4.35 5.04 -6.43
C PRO A 129 4.37 4.97 -4.90
N VAL A 130 4.34 6.12 -4.22
CA VAL A 130 4.27 6.19 -2.75
C VAL A 130 3.04 6.97 -2.31
N GLU A 131 2.32 6.41 -1.34
CA GLU A 131 1.24 7.05 -0.63
C GLU A 131 1.62 7.28 0.84
N ILE A 132 1.46 8.51 1.32
CA ILE A 132 1.80 8.90 2.69
C ILE A 132 0.53 9.20 3.46
N TYR A 133 0.33 8.55 4.61
CA TYR A 133 -0.79 8.76 5.50
C TYR A 133 -0.28 9.26 6.85
N VAL A 134 -0.59 10.52 7.18
CA VAL A 134 -0.19 11.12 8.46
C VAL A 134 -1.34 11.02 9.46
N ILE A 135 -1.13 10.29 10.54
CA ILE A 135 -2.17 9.96 11.53
C ILE A 135 -2.04 10.87 12.75
N GLY A 136 -3.16 11.40 13.23
CA GLY A 136 -3.21 12.26 14.41
C GLY A 136 -3.40 11.47 15.70
N ASN A 137 -4.05 12.10 16.68
CA ASN A 137 -4.41 11.48 17.96
C ASN A 137 -5.93 11.24 18.08
N ASP A 138 -6.71 11.68 17.12
CA ASP A 138 -8.16 11.48 17.08
C ASP A 138 -8.52 10.19 16.33
N VAL A 139 -9.12 9.23 17.06
CA VAL A 139 -9.56 7.93 16.56
C VAL A 139 -10.60 8.06 15.44
N ASP A 140 -11.57 8.96 15.58
CA ASP A 140 -12.62 9.11 14.58
C ASP A 140 -12.05 9.76 13.30
N ALA A 141 -11.12 10.71 13.44
CA ALA A 141 -10.41 11.27 12.29
C ALA A 141 -9.49 10.25 11.58
N ALA A 142 -8.96 9.26 12.30
CA ALA A 142 -8.21 8.16 11.71
C ALA A 142 -9.12 7.19 10.95
N ARG A 143 -10.31 6.88 11.48
CA ARG A 143 -11.34 6.08 10.77
C ARG A 143 -11.83 6.75 9.50
N ASP A 144 -12.10 8.05 9.55
CA ASP A 144 -12.45 8.83 8.35
C ASP A 144 -11.34 8.73 7.27
N LEU A 145 -10.09 8.64 7.69
CA LEU A 145 -8.96 8.45 6.76
C LEU A 145 -8.88 7.02 6.21
N GLU A 146 -9.27 6.00 6.99
CA GLU A 146 -9.42 4.61 6.50
C GLU A 146 -10.50 4.52 5.42
N ASP A 147 -11.60 5.24 5.56
CA ASP A 147 -12.64 5.35 4.52
C ASP A 147 -12.10 5.99 3.25
N VAL A 148 -11.31 7.07 3.37
CA VAL A 148 -10.64 7.72 2.23
C VAL A 148 -9.67 6.78 1.54
N PHE A 149 -8.89 5.99 2.31
CA PHE A 149 -8.01 4.98 1.77
C PHE A 149 -8.80 3.94 0.97
N CYS A 150 -9.88 3.39 1.53
CA CYS A 150 -10.70 2.37 0.86
C CYS A 150 -11.33 2.89 -0.44
N GLU A 151 -11.99 4.05 -0.41
CA GLU A 151 -12.69 4.60 -1.57
C GLU A 151 -11.74 4.98 -2.70
N ARG A 152 -10.53 5.44 -2.37
CA ARG A 152 -9.50 5.70 -3.38
C ARG A 152 -9.11 4.44 -4.13
N HIS A 153 -8.83 3.34 -3.41
CA HIS A 153 -8.31 2.14 -4.05
C HIS A 153 -9.38 1.40 -4.84
N LYS A 154 -10.64 1.42 -4.38
CA LYS A 154 -11.80 0.98 -5.19
C LYS A 154 -11.95 1.74 -6.50
N ALA A 155 -11.53 3.01 -6.56
CA ALA A 155 -11.57 3.81 -7.77
C ALA A 155 -10.36 3.60 -8.69
N LEU A 156 -9.24 3.13 -8.16
CA LEU A 156 -8.01 2.84 -8.91
C LEU A 156 -7.95 1.40 -9.43
N ASP A 157 -8.63 0.48 -8.76
CA ASP A 157 -8.51 -0.95 -9.01
C ASP A 157 -9.85 -1.67 -8.80
N GLU A 158 -10.39 -2.24 -9.87
CA GLU A 158 -11.64 -2.99 -9.84
C GLU A 158 -11.55 -4.29 -9.02
N ASN A 159 -10.33 -4.81 -8.80
CA ASN A 159 -10.09 -6.02 -8.01
C ASN A 159 -9.92 -5.72 -6.51
N TRP A 160 -9.94 -4.45 -6.11
CA TRP A 160 -9.82 -4.07 -4.70
C TRP A 160 -10.99 -4.63 -3.89
N ASN A 161 -10.69 -5.41 -2.85
CA ASN A 161 -11.71 -6.10 -2.08
C ASN A 161 -12.05 -5.35 -0.79
N GLU A 162 -13.24 -4.78 -0.72
CA GLU A 162 -13.70 -4.01 0.44
C GLU A 162 -13.74 -4.83 1.75
N GLU A 163 -13.96 -6.15 1.69
CA GLU A 163 -14.02 -6.99 2.89
C GLU A 163 -12.63 -7.23 3.50
N TRP A 164 -11.59 -7.36 2.67
CA TRP A 164 -10.26 -7.81 3.10
C TRP A 164 -9.17 -6.74 3.02
N ASP A 165 -9.30 -5.78 2.10
CA ASP A 165 -8.30 -4.73 1.87
C ASP A 165 -8.67 -3.38 2.56
N CYS A 166 -9.92 -3.24 3.03
CA CYS A 166 -10.37 -2.07 3.78
C CYS A 166 -10.51 -2.35 5.29
N ALA A 167 -10.45 -1.29 6.10
CA ALA A 167 -10.70 -1.39 7.53
C ALA A 167 -12.14 -1.85 7.81
N ASN A 168 -12.30 -2.68 8.84
CA ASN A 168 -13.58 -3.24 9.27
C ASN A 168 -13.54 -3.55 10.79
N GLU A 169 -14.60 -4.16 11.32
CA GLU A 169 -14.70 -4.45 12.77
C GLU A 169 -13.58 -5.36 13.32
N ASN A 170 -12.90 -6.14 12.45
CA ASN A 170 -11.85 -7.07 12.81
C ASN A 170 -10.44 -6.59 12.40
N TYR A 171 -10.34 -5.50 11.64
CA TYR A 171 -9.10 -5.03 11.06
C TYR A 171 -9.06 -3.51 10.96
N GLU A 172 -8.06 -2.89 11.58
CA GLU A 172 -7.82 -1.45 11.53
C GLU A 172 -6.49 -1.18 10.81
N ILE A 173 -6.43 -0.12 10.01
CA ILE A 173 -5.23 0.25 9.23
C ILE A 173 -4.49 1.39 9.92
N PHE A 174 -5.20 2.43 10.33
CA PHE A 174 -4.66 3.67 10.88
C PHE A 174 -5.01 3.89 12.35
N THR A 175 -6.15 3.39 12.81
CA THR A 175 -6.70 3.72 14.13
C THR A 175 -5.72 3.41 15.28
N ARG A 176 -5.01 2.28 15.21
CA ARG A 176 -3.97 1.90 16.19
C ARG A 176 -2.85 2.94 16.34
N TYR A 177 -2.51 3.67 15.29
CA TYR A 177 -1.45 4.70 15.31
C TYR A 177 -1.82 5.96 16.10
N THR A 178 -3.11 6.16 16.42
CA THR A 178 -3.54 7.24 17.32
C THR A 178 -3.19 6.97 18.79
N GLU A 179 -3.11 5.69 19.16
CA GLU A 179 -2.85 5.26 20.53
C GLU A 179 -1.38 4.90 20.73
N ASP A 180 -0.87 4.00 19.88
CA ASP A 180 0.48 3.45 19.98
C ASP A 180 1.54 4.37 19.41
N GLY A 181 1.16 5.23 18.46
CA GLY A 181 2.11 6.06 17.72
C GLY A 181 2.94 5.28 16.70
N GLY A 182 4.11 5.81 16.35
CA GLY A 182 5.07 5.14 15.47
C GLY A 182 4.85 5.37 13.98
N ALA A 183 5.52 4.55 13.18
CA ALA A 183 5.52 4.63 11.73
C ALA A 183 5.70 3.24 11.11
N ALA A 184 5.34 3.10 9.85
CA ALA A 184 5.54 1.85 9.10
C ALA A 184 5.53 2.08 7.58
N ILE A 185 6.21 1.19 6.86
CA ILE A 185 6.02 0.97 5.43
C ILE A 185 5.27 -0.34 5.18
N SER A 186 4.28 -0.29 4.31
CA SER A 186 3.64 -1.47 3.72
C SER A 186 3.82 -1.46 2.20
N THR A 187 4.19 -2.61 1.65
CA THR A 187 4.28 -2.81 0.20
C THR A 187 3.01 -3.48 -0.30
N PHE A 188 2.26 -2.79 -1.14
CA PHE A 188 1.12 -3.34 -1.85
C PHE A 188 1.58 -3.74 -3.23
N LYS A 189 2.17 -4.94 -3.31
CA LYS A 189 2.52 -5.59 -4.56
C LYS A 189 1.94 -7.00 -4.53
N ARG A 190 0.69 -7.13 -4.98
CA ARG A 190 -0.11 -8.36 -4.81
C ARG A 190 -0.56 -8.89 -6.15
N THR A 191 -0.65 -10.21 -6.27
CA THR A 191 -1.00 -10.88 -7.55
C THR A 191 -2.43 -10.63 -8.02
N TYR A 192 -3.28 -10.02 -7.19
CA TYR A 192 -4.69 -9.78 -7.49
C TYR A 192 -5.05 -8.30 -7.63
N ILE A 193 -4.09 -7.38 -7.40
CA ILE A 193 -4.29 -5.94 -7.63
C ILE A 193 -3.49 -5.53 -8.87
N GLU A 194 -3.97 -4.51 -9.58
CA GLU A 194 -3.34 -3.94 -10.77
C GLU A 194 -2.48 -2.72 -10.43
N TYR A 195 -2.80 -2.02 -9.34
CA TYR A 195 -2.07 -0.85 -8.85
C TYR A 195 -1.17 -1.20 -7.67
N ASP A 196 0.13 -1.31 -7.95
CA ASP A 196 1.22 -1.51 -7.01
C ASP A 196 1.65 -0.17 -6.42
N PHE A 197 1.78 -0.12 -5.10
CA PHE A 197 2.24 1.08 -4.40
C PHE A 197 2.87 0.76 -3.06
N MET A 198 3.49 1.78 -2.47
CA MET A 198 4.09 1.71 -1.14
C MET A 198 3.37 2.69 -0.24
N MET A 199 2.85 2.19 0.88
CA MET A 199 2.17 3.01 1.88
C MET A 199 3.14 3.34 3.00
N MET A 200 3.39 4.62 3.23
CA MET A 200 4.07 5.13 4.42
C MET A 200 3.04 5.66 5.41
N ILE A 201 2.95 5.05 6.59
CA ILE A 201 2.18 5.56 7.71
C ILE A 201 3.13 6.31 8.64
N MET A 202 2.77 7.55 8.99
CA MET A 202 3.48 8.33 9.99
C MET A 202 2.49 8.83 11.05
N SER A 203 2.56 8.31 12.27
CA SER A 203 1.82 8.90 13.39
C SER A 203 2.45 10.21 13.83
N ALA A 204 1.64 11.19 14.23
CA ALA A 204 2.06 12.42 14.91
C ALA A 204 2.30 12.20 16.41
N LYS A 205 2.54 10.95 16.82
CA LYS A 205 2.73 10.50 18.20
C LYS A 205 3.84 9.45 18.25
N TYR A 206 4.73 9.57 19.23
CA TYR A 206 5.80 8.62 19.54
C TYR A 206 6.63 8.14 18.32
N PRO A 207 7.44 9.02 17.71
CA PRO A 207 7.64 10.42 18.06
C PRO A 207 6.57 11.34 17.46
N GLY A 208 6.26 12.43 18.15
CA GLY A 208 5.47 13.53 17.60
C GLY A 208 6.34 14.53 16.81
N PRO A 209 5.73 15.43 16.00
CA PRO A 209 6.45 16.33 15.08
C PRO A 209 7.38 17.34 15.76
N GLU A 210 7.15 17.64 17.04
CA GLU A 210 8.00 18.52 17.85
C GLU A 210 9.21 17.80 18.44
N GLU A 211 9.25 16.48 18.38
CA GLU A 211 10.36 15.66 18.87
C GLU A 211 11.45 15.53 17.81
N ASP A 212 12.72 15.61 18.22
CA ASP A 212 13.85 15.53 17.30
C ASP A 212 13.87 14.20 16.52
N ASP A 213 13.33 13.13 17.12
CA ASP A 213 13.27 11.79 16.54
C ASP A 213 12.25 11.64 15.39
N TYR A 214 11.31 12.59 15.22
CA TYR A 214 10.33 12.53 14.12
C TYR A 214 10.97 12.48 12.73
N LYS A 215 11.99 13.32 12.57
CA LYS A 215 12.73 13.53 11.31
C LYS A 215 13.54 12.29 10.91
N PRO A 216 14.41 11.72 11.78
CA PRO A 216 15.12 10.50 11.44
C PRO A 216 14.19 9.29 11.29
N VAL A 217 13.00 9.24 11.92
CA VAL A 217 12.01 8.19 11.65
C VAL A 217 11.51 8.27 10.21
N ILE A 218 11.20 9.45 9.68
CA ILE A 218 10.81 9.59 8.25
C ILE A 218 11.93 9.11 7.32
N LEU A 219 13.20 9.41 7.65
CA LEU A 219 14.34 8.89 6.91
C LEU A 219 14.42 7.35 6.99
N HIS A 220 14.16 6.78 8.17
CA HIS A 220 14.14 5.34 8.38
C HIS A 220 13.05 4.66 7.55
N GLU A 221 11.82 5.18 7.57
CA GLU A 221 10.73 4.65 6.75
C GLU A 221 11.02 4.79 5.25
N TYR A 222 11.59 5.92 4.81
CA TYR A 222 12.00 6.03 3.42
C TYR A 222 13.10 5.03 3.06
N PHE A 223 14.01 4.71 3.98
CA PHE A 223 15.00 3.68 3.72
C PHE A 223 14.35 2.31 3.49
N HIS A 224 13.25 1.99 4.17
CA HIS A 224 12.43 0.82 3.82
C HIS A 224 11.83 0.92 2.42
N ILE A 225 11.42 2.11 1.97
CA ILE A 225 11.00 2.33 0.58
C ILE A 225 12.12 1.94 -0.38
N TYR A 226 13.30 2.52 -0.19
CA TYR A 226 14.48 2.17 -0.98
C TYR A 226 14.74 0.65 -0.99
N GLN A 227 14.68 -0.02 0.17
CA GLN A 227 14.90 -1.45 0.25
C GLN A 227 13.87 -2.26 -0.54
N HIS A 228 12.58 -1.99 -0.33
CA HIS A 228 11.50 -2.71 -1.00
C HIS A 228 11.48 -2.47 -2.51
N SER A 229 11.88 -1.29 -2.98
CA SER A 229 12.04 -1.04 -4.42
C SER A 229 13.13 -1.92 -5.07
N HIS A 230 14.09 -2.41 -4.30
CA HIS A 230 15.13 -3.32 -4.82
C HIS A 230 14.78 -4.80 -4.64
N ILE A 231 13.57 -5.12 -4.16
CA ILE A 231 13.03 -6.47 -4.12
C ILE A 231 12.06 -6.60 -5.29
N ASN A 232 12.38 -7.51 -6.22
CA ASN A 232 11.59 -7.70 -7.44
C ASN A 232 10.56 -8.83 -7.33
N ASP A 233 10.59 -9.58 -6.24
CA ASP A 233 9.81 -10.80 -6.10
C ASP A 233 8.34 -10.47 -5.80
N GLU A 234 7.44 -10.95 -6.65
CA GLU A 234 6.01 -11.05 -6.35
C GLU A 234 5.78 -12.35 -5.60
N CYS A 235 5.29 -12.25 -4.37
CA CYS A 235 4.84 -13.41 -3.59
C CYS A 235 3.31 -13.41 -3.58
N THR A 236 2.70 -14.59 -3.56
CA THR A 236 1.28 -14.68 -3.22
C THR A 236 1.12 -14.36 -1.73
N GLY A 237 -0.10 -14.00 -1.31
CA GLY A 237 -0.42 -13.86 0.12
C GLY A 237 -0.45 -15.20 0.88
N ASP A 238 -0.28 -16.32 0.19
CA ASP A 238 -0.24 -17.66 0.77
C ASP A 238 1.21 -18.05 1.05
N SER A 239 1.57 -18.14 2.33
CA SER A 239 2.93 -18.51 2.78
C SER A 239 3.36 -19.93 2.35
N ARG A 240 2.44 -20.73 1.81
CA ARG A 240 2.72 -22.07 1.27
C ARG A 240 3.23 -22.03 -0.17
N ASP A 241 3.00 -20.93 -0.88
CA ASP A 241 3.51 -20.77 -2.24
C ASP A 241 4.98 -20.34 -2.20
N SER A 242 5.79 -20.92 -3.08
CA SER A 242 7.20 -20.52 -3.22
C SER A 242 7.30 -19.11 -3.78
N CYS A 243 7.91 -18.18 -3.05
CA CYS A 243 8.24 -16.89 -3.62
C CYS A 243 9.49 -17.00 -4.49
N ALA A 244 9.62 -16.13 -5.49
CA ALA A 244 10.83 -16.09 -6.34
C ALA A 244 12.12 -15.88 -5.52
N ARG A 245 12.01 -15.31 -4.32
CA ARG A 245 13.09 -15.12 -3.35
C ARG A 245 13.57 -16.40 -2.66
N ASP A 246 12.76 -17.44 -2.66
CA ASP A 246 13.01 -18.69 -1.93
C ASP A 246 13.80 -19.72 -2.78
N ALA A 247 14.18 -19.36 -4.01
CA ALA A 247 14.84 -20.20 -5.00
C ALA A 247 16.38 -20.10 -5.02
#